data_AF-A0A834C1J0-F1
#
_entry.id   AF-A0A834C1J0-F1
#
_cell.length_a   1.000
_cell.length_b   1.000
_cell.length_c   1.000
_cell.angle_alpha   90.00
_cell.angle_beta   90.00
_cell.angle_gamma   90.00
#
_symmetry.space_group_name_H-M   'P 1'
#
loop_
_entity.id
_entity.type
_entity.pdbx_description
1 polymer ?
#
loop_
_entity_poly.entity_id
_entity_poly.type
_entity_poly.pdbx_seq_one_letter_code
_entity_poly.pdbx_strand_id
1 'polypeptide(L)'
;MSTTATMGDMANSAVEFYPKGSRGSTAGGRRADGSHAGGDFGVTVKELRELMELRGADALQKIQDSYGDTEGLCQRLQSNITDGLSGDPGDLERRCQTYGQNFIPPKKPKTFLELVWEALQDVTLIILEAAAIISLGLSFYQPPNKESEMCGESAGGAEDEGEADAGWIEGAAILLSVVCVVLVTAFNDWSKEKQFRGLQSRIEQEQKFTVVRKGNVIQIPVADMVVGDIAQVKYGDLLPADGILIQGNDLKIDESSLTGESDHVRKSAG
;
A
#
# COMPACT_ATOMS: atom_id res chain seq x y z
N MET A 1 -41.55 3.79 -19.60
CA MET A 1 -40.40 3.87 -20.53
C MET A 1 -39.19 3.34 -19.78
N SER A 2 -38.63 2.26 -20.30
CA SER A 2 -37.52 1.50 -19.76
C SER A 2 -36.19 2.17 -20.12
N THR A 3 -35.23 2.20 -19.20
CA THR A 3 -33.80 2.24 -19.57
C THR A 3 -32.97 1.54 -18.51
N THR A 4 -32.50 0.35 -18.89
CA THR A 4 -31.44 -0.46 -18.28
C THR A 4 -30.08 0.02 -18.81
N ALA A 5 -29.06 0.12 -17.96
CA ALA A 5 -27.63 0.11 -18.34
C ALA A 5 -26.78 -0.09 -17.06
N THR A 6 -26.43 -1.33 -16.73
CA THR A 6 -25.14 -2.01 -17.00
C THR A 6 -24.04 -1.74 -15.98
N MET A 7 -23.87 -2.78 -15.16
CA MET A 7 -22.74 -3.17 -14.33
C MET A 7 -21.46 -3.21 -15.17
N GLY A 8 -20.41 -2.54 -14.70
CA GLY A 8 -19.07 -2.54 -15.31
C GLY A 8 -17.99 -2.66 -14.24
N ASP A 9 -17.45 -3.87 -14.12
CA ASP A 9 -16.14 -4.28 -13.62
C ASP A 9 -15.51 -3.52 -12.44
N MET A 10 -15.73 -4.07 -11.23
CA MET A 10 -14.74 -4.00 -10.16
C MET A 10 -13.64 -5.02 -10.44
N ALA A 11 -12.48 -4.54 -10.89
CA ALA A 11 -11.28 -5.35 -10.98
C ALA A 11 -10.80 -5.71 -9.56
N ASN A 12 -11.07 -6.96 -9.15
CA ASN A 12 -10.44 -7.60 -8.00
C ASN A 12 -8.92 -7.56 -8.17
N SER A 13 -8.25 -6.75 -7.35
CA SER A 13 -6.80 -6.85 -7.15
C SER A 13 -6.52 -8.07 -6.27
N ALA A 14 -6.57 -9.26 -6.89
CA ALA A 14 -6.12 -10.49 -6.26
C ALA A 14 -4.60 -10.39 -6.02
N VAL A 15 -4.19 -10.34 -4.76
CA VAL A 15 -2.79 -10.42 -4.36
C VAL A 15 -2.32 -11.85 -4.64
N GLU A 16 -1.66 -12.03 -5.78
CA GLU A 16 -1.11 -13.32 -6.21
C GLU A 16 0.19 -13.59 -5.43
N PHE A 17 0.12 -14.49 -4.45
CA PHE A 17 1.24 -14.90 -3.60
C PHE A 17 2.01 -16.04 -4.27
N TYR A 18 3.31 -15.84 -4.52
CA TYR A 18 4.22 -16.90 -5.02
C TYR A 18 4.88 -17.64 -3.84
N PRO A 19 4.57 -18.92 -3.58
CA PRO A 19 5.35 -19.72 -2.65
C PRO A 19 6.67 -20.13 -3.30
N LYS A 20 7.80 -19.78 -2.68
CA LYS A 20 9.13 -20.22 -3.10
C LYS A 20 9.37 -21.63 -2.54
N GLY A 21 9.31 -22.64 -3.41
CA GLY A 21 9.58 -24.03 -3.02
C GLY A 21 11.06 -24.25 -2.65
N SER A 22 11.30 -24.94 -1.54
CA SER A 22 12.62 -25.46 -1.18
C SER A 22 12.50 -26.95 -0.81
N ARG A 23 13.37 -27.77 -1.42
CA ARG A 23 13.43 -29.22 -1.34
C ARG A 23 14.16 -29.67 -0.05
N GLY A 24 13.45 -30.48 0.74
CA GLY A 24 13.90 -31.78 1.29
C GLY A 24 15.05 -31.84 2.32
N SER A 25 14.74 -32.40 3.50
CA SER A 25 15.53 -33.47 4.12
C SER A 25 14.69 -34.27 5.11
N THR A 26 14.69 -35.60 4.92
CA THR A 26 14.02 -36.66 5.67
C THR A 26 14.64 -36.95 7.05
N ALA A 27 13.81 -37.25 8.07
CA ALA A 27 13.89 -38.48 8.88
C ALA A 27 12.94 -38.47 10.11
N GLY A 28 12.28 -39.61 10.38
CA GLY A 28 11.83 -39.99 11.73
C GLY A 28 10.31 -40.07 11.94
N GLY A 29 9.71 -41.23 11.69
CA GLY A 29 8.26 -41.45 11.80
C GLY A 29 7.73 -41.64 13.24
N ARG A 30 6.48 -41.22 13.46
CA ARG A 30 5.53 -41.85 14.39
C ARG A 30 4.08 -41.51 14.01
N ARG A 31 3.33 -42.60 13.77
CA ARG A 31 1.87 -42.83 13.83
C ARG A 31 0.91 -41.78 13.24
N ALA A 32 0.20 -42.24 12.22
CA ALA A 32 -0.92 -41.59 11.56
C ALA A 32 -2.16 -41.49 12.47
N ASP A 33 -2.71 -40.28 12.56
CA ASP A 33 -4.15 -40.08 12.67
C ASP A 33 -4.56 -39.01 11.64
N GLY A 34 -5.67 -39.24 10.96
CA GLY A 34 -6.06 -38.55 9.74
C GLY A 34 -6.80 -37.24 10.02
N SER A 35 -6.13 -36.12 9.81
CA SER A 35 -6.76 -34.82 9.48
C SER A 35 -5.73 -33.98 8.71
N HIS A 36 -6.18 -33.27 7.68
CA HIS A 36 -5.32 -32.57 6.73
C HIS A 36 -4.41 -31.55 7.46
N ALA A 37 -3.13 -31.90 7.58
CA ALA A 37 -2.12 -31.13 8.31
C ALA A 37 -1.85 -29.78 7.64
N GLY A 38 -2.29 -28.68 8.28
CA GLY A 38 -1.52 -27.44 8.25
C GLY A 38 -0.13 -27.72 8.82
N GLY A 39 0.92 -27.10 8.27
CA GLY A 39 2.33 -27.47 8.46
C GLY A 39 2.82 -27.64 9.91
N ASP A 40 3.70 -26.75 10.39
CA ASP A 40 4.25 -26.83 11.76
C ASP A 40 3.22 -26.46 12.85
N PHE A 41 2.04 -25.95 12.45
CA PHE A 41 0.97 -25.47 13.31
C PHE A 41 -0.36 -26.18 13.00
N GLY A 42 -1.21 -26.35 14.02
CA GLY A 42 -2.48 -27.09 13.91
C GLY A 42 -3.63 -26.32 13.24
N VAL A 43 -3.36 -25.14 12.67
CA VAL A 43 -4.35 -24.27 12.00
C VAL A 43 -3.74 -23.63 10.76
N THR A 44 -4.46 -23.67 9.64
CA THR A 44 -4.05 -23.07 8.37
C THR A 44 -4.53 -21.62 8.22
N VAL A 45 -3.85 -20.86 7.34
CA VAL A 45 -4.29 -19.49 6.96
C VAL A 45 -5.72 -19.49 6.42
N LYS A 46 -6.09 -20.52 5.65
CA LYS A 46 -7.43 -20.63 5.05
C LYS A 46 -8.50 -20.79 6.13
N GLU A 47 -8.28 -21.65 7.11
CA GLU A 47 -9.21 -21.84 8.24
C GLU A 47 -9.35 -20.58 9.08
N LEU A 48 -8.26 -19.85 9.32
CA LEU A 48 -8.32 -18.55 10.02
C LEU A 48 -9.13 -17.52 9.23
N ARG A 49 -8.97 -17.46 7.91
CA ARG A 49 -9.76 -16.56 7.05
C ARG A 49 -11.25 -16.91 7.08
N GLU A 50 -11.59 -18.19 6.91
CA GLU A 50 -12.98 -18.66 6.99
C GLU A 50 -13.62 -18.28 8.33
N LEU A 51 -12.85 -18.32 9.42
CA LEU A 51 -13.34 -17.91 10.73
C LEU A 51 -13.62 -16.39 10.81
N MET A 52 -12.82 -15.56 10.17
CA MET A 52 -13.00 -14.10 10.15
C MET A 52 -14.16 -13.64 9.26
N GLU A 53 -14.62 -14.47 8.32
CA GLU A 53 -15.81 -14.18 7.51
C GLU A 53 -17.12 -14.33 8.30
N LEU A 54 -17.10 -15.14 9.37
CA LEU A 54 -18.25 -15.37 10.25
C LEU A 54 -18.41 -14.23 11.27
N ARG A 55 -19.65 -13.96 11.68
CA ARG A 55 -19.98 -12.91 12.67
C ARG A 55 -20.82 -13.45 13.81
N GLY A 56 -20.56 -12.94 15.01
CA GLY A 56 -21.39 -13.21 16.20
C GLY A 56 -21.48 -14.72 16.52
N ALA A 57 -22.70 -15.22 16.67
CA ALA A 57 -22.95 -16.61 17.08
C ALA A 57 -22.38 -17.67 16.13
N ASP A 58 -22.33 -17.39 14.83
CA ASP A 58 -21.82 -18.35 13.84
C ASP A 58 -20.31 -18.56 13.99
N ALA A 59 -19.58 -17.48 14.31
CA ALA A 59 -18.14 -17.55 14.59
C ALA A 59 -17.88 -18.34 15.88
N LEU A 60 -18.66 -18.08 16.94
CA LEU A 60 -18.59 -18.81 18.21
C LEU A 60 -18.82 -20.32 17.99
N GLN A 61 -19.86 -20.67 17.25
CA GLN A 61 -20.18 -22.06 16.95
C GLN A 61 -19.06 -22.72 16.15
N LYS A 62 -18.48 -22.02 15.17
CA LYS A 62 -17.35 -22.53 14.39
C LYS A 62 -16.12 -22.78 15.27
N ILE A 63 -15.84 -21.91 16.23
CA ILE A 63 -14.75 -22.09 17.20
C ILE A 63 -15.02 -23.32 18.07
N GLN A 64 -16.23 -23.41 18.63
CA GLN A 64 -16.66 -24.53 19.46
C GLN A 64 -16.55 -25.88 18.73
N ASP A 65 -17.00 -25.93 17.48
CA ASP A 65 -17.03 -27.16 16.68
C ASP A 65 -15.63 -27.57 16.19
N SER A 66 -14.80 -26.59 15.78
CA SER A 66 -13.52 -26.87 15.12
C SER A 66 -12.35 -26.96 16.12
N TYR A 67 -12.41 -26.19 17.21
CA TYR A 67 -11.31 -25.99 18.16
C TYR A 67 -11.70 -26.27 19.62
N GLY A 68 -12.98 -26.46 19.91
CA GLY A 68 -13.49 -26.65 21.28
C GLY A 68 -13.75 -25.32 21.97
N ASP A 69 -12.76 -24.44 22.05
CA ASP A 69 -12.87 -23.10 22.61
C ASP A 69 -11.73 -22.20 22.11
N THR A 70 -11.68 -20.96 22.61
CA THR A 70 -10.59 -20.01 22.31
C THR A 70 -9.24 -20.51 22.83
N GLU A 71 -9.21 -21.30 23.91
CA GLU A 71 -8.00 -21.92 24.43
C GLU A 71 -7.47 -23.00 23.49
N GLY A 72 -8.34 -23.87 22.97
CA GLY A 72 -8.00 -24.90 21.98
C GLY A 72 -7.46 -24.29 20.69
N LEU A 73 -8.01 -23.15 20.25
CA LEU A 73 -7.45 -22.40 19.13
C LEU A 73 -6.03 -21.87 19.44
N CYS A 74 -5.82 -21.28 20.63
CA CYS A 74 -4.50 -20.83 21.07
C CYS A 74 -3.50 -21.99 21.13
N GLN A 75 -3.90 -23.15 21.67
CA GLN A 75 -3.07 -24.35 21.75
C GLN A 75 -2.66 -24.85 20.36
N ARG A 76 -3.58 -24.86 19.38
CA ARG A 76 -3.24 -25.24 17.99
C ARG A 76 -2.32 -24.24 17.29
N LEU A 77 -2.42 -22.96 17.65
CA LEU A 77 -1.48 -21.91 17.26
C LEU A 77 -0.19 -21.92 18.09
N GLN A 78 0.01 -22.88 19.00
CA GLN A 78 1.15 -22.98 19.91
C GLN A 78 1.37 -21.68 20.72
N SER A 79 0.27 -21.03 21.10
CA SER A 79 0.26 -19.84 21.95
C SER A 79 -0.49 -20.12 23.24
N ASN A 80 -0.14 -19.38 24.29
CA ASN A 80 -0.78 -19.47 25.59
C ASN A 80 -1.56 -18.18 25.86
N ILE A 81 -2.78 -18.27 26.40
CA ILE A 81 -3.62 -17.10 26.72
C ILE A 81 -2.95 -16.18 27.75
N THR A 82 -2.26 -16.74 28.76
CA THR A 82 -1.64 -15.97 29.85
C THR A 82 -0.22 -15.55 29.52
N ASP A 83 0.57 -16.46 28.95
CA ASP A 83 2.00 -16.22 28.72
C ASP A 83 2.30 -15.68 27.32
N GLY A 84 1.32 -15.74 26.42
CA GLY A 84 1.47 -15.39 25.02
C GLY A 84 2.51 -16.26 24.30
N LEU A 85 3.16 -15.68 23.30
CA LEU A 85 4.21 -16.39 22.56
C LEU A 85 5.51 -16.46 23.35
N SER A 86 6.27 -17.52 23.11
CA SER A 86 7.60 -17.71 23.69
C SER A 86 8.61 -16.65 23.24
N GLY A 87 8.35 -15.90 22.17
CA GLY A 87 9.26 -14.87 21.64
C GLY A 87 10.60 -15.41 21.15
N ASP A 88 10.71 -16.71 20.89
CA ASP A 88 11.88 -17.30 20.24
C ASP A 88 11.96 -16.81 18.78
N PRO A 89 13.08 -16.22 18.32
CA PRO A 89 13.20 -15.74 16.94
C PRO A 89 12.93 -16.82 15.89
N GLY A 90 13.34 -18.07 16.18
CA GLY A 90 13.06 -19.19 15.28
C GLY A 90 11.57 -19.50 15.16
N ASP A 91 10.80 -19.38 16.24
CA ASP A 91 9.34 -19.53 16.20
C ASP A 91 8.64 -18.40 15.45
N LEU A 92 9.04 -17.16 15.72
CA LEU A 92 8.49 -16.00 15.03
C LEU A 92 8.75 -16.06 13.51
N GLU A 93 9.95 -16.49 13.11
CA GLU A 93 10.28 -16.65 11.69
C GLU A 93 9.44 -17.76 11.02
N ARG A 94 9.25 -18.91 11.68
CA ARG A 94 8.35 -19.97 11.18
C ARG A 94 6.90 -19.49 11.02
N ARG A 95 6.40 -18.69 11.95
CA ARG A 95 5.07 -18.06 11.85
C ARG A 95 4.99 -17.11 10.67
N CYS A 96 5.99 -16.25 10.49
CA CYS A 96 6.07 -15.35 9.33
C CYS A 96 6.11 -16.11 8.00
N GLN A 97 6.78 -17.27 7.94
CA GLN A 97 6.82 -18.12 6.75
C GLN A 97 5.48 -18.82 6.47
N THR A 98 4.74 -19.20 7.53
CA THR A 98 3.49 -19.94 7.40
C THR A 98 2.28 -19.01 7.16
N TYR A 99 2.21 -17.92 7.92
CA TYR A 99 1.05 -17.02 7.96
C TYR A 99 1.27 -15.68 7.25
N GLY A 100 2.53 -15.33 6.94
CA GLY A 100 2.89 -14.02 6.39
C GLY A 100 3.28 -13.00 7.46
N GLN A 101 3.64 -11.80 7.01
CA GLN A 101 4.04 -10.67 7.86
C GLN A 101 2.92 -9.63 7.93
N ASN A 102 2.80 -8.93 9.07
CA ASN A 102 1.84 -7.84 9.24
C ASN A 102 2.35 -6.52 8.62
N PHE A 103 2.72 -6.57 7.33
CA PHE A 103 3.26 -5.42 6.61
C PHE A 103 2.61 -5.31 5.23
N ILE A 104 1.92 -4.19 5.00
CA ILE A 104 1.33 -3.88 3.70
C ILE A 104 2.40 -3.15 2.88
N PRO A 105 2.92 -3.75 1.79
CA PRO A 105 3.99 -3.13 1.02
C PRO A 105 3.49 -1.82 0.39
N PRO A 106 4.24 -0.70 0.57
CA PRO A 106 3.85 0.56 -0.05
C PRO A 106 3.98 0.47 -1.57
N LYS A 107 3.20 1.29 -2.29
CA LYS A 107 3.34 1.44 -3.74
C LYS A 107 4.79 1.81 -4.08
N LYS A 108 5.33 1.23 -5.15
CA LYS A 108 6.69 1.54 -5.62
C LYS A 108 6.78 3.04 -5.94
N PRO A 109 7.88 3.71 -5.58
CA PRO A 109 8.04 5.13 -5.88
C PRO A 109 8.12 5.35 -7.38
N LYS A 110 7.58 6.48 -7.85
CA LYS A 110 7.75 6.88 -9.25
C LYS A 110 9.21 7.20 -9.50
N THR A 111 9.69 6.86 -10.70
CA THR A 111 11.05 7.24 -11.10
C THR A 111 11.09 8.72 -11.49
N PHE A 112 12.26 9.36 -11.41
CA PHE A 112 12.40 10.74 -11.84
C PHE A 112 11.96 10.94 -13.30
N LEU A 113 12.28 9.99 -14.20
CA LEU A 113 11.85 10.05 -15.60
C LEU A 113 10.34 9.90 -15.77
N GLU A 114 9.70 9.08 -14.95
CA GLU A 114 8.25 8.93 -14.93
C GLU A 114 7.57 10.23 -14.48
N LEU A 115 8.15 10.93 -13.49
CA LEU A 115 7.69 12.26 -13.06
C LEU A 115 7.91 13.33 -14.14
N VAL A 116 9.04 13.29 -14.85
CA VAL A 116 9.27 14.16 -16.01
C VAL A 116 8.25 13.90 -17.11
N TRP A 117 7.96 12.63 -17.41
CA TRP A 117 6.97 12.24 -18.41
C TRP A 117 5.56 12.69 -18.02
N GLU A 118 5.20 12.53 -16.75
CA GLU A 118 3.92 13.01 -16.21
C GLU A 118 3.81 14.54 -16.26
N ALA A 119 4.90 15.26 -15.96
CA ALA A 119 4.94 16.72 -16.09
C ALA A 119 4.77 17.17 -17.55
N LEU A 120 5.33 16.44 -18.52
CA LEU A 120 5.18 16.74 -19.95
C LEU A 120 3.77 16.51 -20.50
N GLN A 121 2.90 15.78 -19.78
CA GLN A 121 1.51 15.53 -20.21
C GLN A 121 0.56 16.71 -19.92
N ASP A 122 1.04 17.80 -19.31
CA ASP A 122 0.24 19.01 -19.13
C ASP A 122 -0.10 19.62 -20.49
N VAL A 123 -1.40 19.78 -20.76
CA VAL A 123 -1.93 20.36 -22.01
C VAL A 123 -1.29 21.72 -22.31
N THR A 124 -1.01 22.51 -21.28
CA THR A 124 -0.38 23.82 -21.43
C THR A 124 1.07 23.71 -21.93
N LEU A 125 1.85 22.74 -21.42
CA LEU A 125 3.22 22.49 -21.87
C LEU A 125 3.25 21.89 -23.27
N ILE A 126 2.34 20.97 -23.58
CA ILE A 126 2.22 20.39 -24.93
C ILE A 126 1.96 21.49 -25.98
N ILE A 127 1.08 22.44 -25.67
CA ILE A 127 0.80 23.58 -26.58
C ILE A 127 2.06 24.43 -26.77
N LEU A 128 2.83 24.70 -25.70
CA LEU A 128 4.07 25.47 -25.77
C LEU A 128 5.17 24.74 -26.56
N GLU A 129 5.31 23.43 -26.40
CA GLU A 129 6.25 22.62 -27.17
C GLU A 129 5.87 22.59 -28.65
N ALA A 130 4.58 22.42 -28.96
CA ALA A 130 4.10 22.46 -30.34
C ALA A 130 4.38 23.83 -30.98
N ALA A 131 4.11 24.92 -30.27
CA ALA A 131 4.41 26.28 -30.73
C ALA A 131 5.92 26.49 -30.95
N ALA A 132 6.77 26.00 -30.03
CA ALA A 132 8.22 26.08 -30.14
C ALA A 132 8.75 25.30 -31.35
N ILE A 133 8.24 24.08 -31.59
CA ILE A 133 8.63 23.25 -32.74
C ILE A 133 8.19 23.91 -34.06
N ILE A 134 6.97 24.46 -34.11
CA ILE A 134 6.47 25.17 -35.31
C ILE A 134 7.32 26.41 -35.58
N SER A 135 7.59 27.24 -34.56
CA SER A 135 8.43 28.44 -34.69
C SER A 135 9.85 28.10 -35.18
N LEU A 136 10.47 27.08 -34.59
CA LEU A 136 11.79 26.61 -34.99
C LEU A 136 11.78 26.03 -36.42
N GLY A 137 10.75 25.24 -36.78
CA GLY A 137 10.57 24.70 -38.13
C GLY A 137 10.39 25.77 -39.21
N LEU A 138 9.62 26.83 -38.91
CA LEU A 138 9.46 27.99 -39.80
C LEU A 138 10.76 28.79 -39.92
N SER A 139 11.55 28.90 -38.86
CA SER A 139 12.86 29.54 -38.91
C SER A 139 13.85 28.82 -39.83
N PHE A 140 13.76 27.49 -39.97
CA PHE A 140 14.61 26.74 -40.90
C PHE A 140 14.02 26.63 -42.31
N TYR A 141 12.72 26.91 -42.48
CA TYR A 141 12.03 26.79 -43.77
C TYR A 141 11.72 28.17 -44.34
N GLN A 142 12.75 28.83 -44.90
CA GLN A 142 12.62 30.16 -45.49
C GLN A 142 12.38 30.06 -47.02
N PRO A 143 11.16 30.33 -47.54
CA PRO A 143 10.96 30.46 -48.97
C PRO A 143 11.57 31.80 -49.47
N PRO A 144 12.08 31.89 -50.71
CA PRO A 144 12.88 33.03 -51.16
C PRO A 144 12.12 34.36 -51.36
N ASN A 145 10.81 34.43 -51.08
CA ASN A 145 10.00 35.61 -51.35
C ASN A 145 8.78 35.64 -50.41
N LYS A 146 8.81 36.50 -49.38
CA LYS A 146 7.75 37.47 -49.05
C LYS A 146 8.00 38.12 -47.68
N GLU A 147 8.09 39.44 -47.75
CA GLU A 147 7.43 40.44 -46.90
C GLU A 147 6.86 39.93 -45.57
N SER A 148 7.48 40.42 -44.50
CA SER A 148 7.03 40.45 -43.12
C SER A 148 5.54 40.83 -43.00
N GLU A 149 4.67 39.83 -42.89
CA GLU A 149 3.42 39.94 -42.13
C GLU A 149 3.12 38.60 -41.48
N MET A 150 3.56 38.41 -40.23
CA MET A 150 2.89 37.47 -39.34
C MET A 150 2.74 38.10 -37.96
N CYS A 151 1.48 38.38 -37.64
CA CYS A 151 1.00 38.95 -36.38
C CYS A 151 1.46 38.12 -35.17
N GLY A 152 2.19 38.78 -34.28
CA GLY A 152 2.54 38.29 -32.96
C GLY A 152 3.23 39.41 -32.19
N GLU A 153 2.45 40.33 -31.62
CA GLU A 153 2.96 41.28 -30.63
C GLU A 153 3.67 40.53 -29.51
N SER A 154 5.00 40.60 -29.48
CA SER A 154 5.75 40.45 -28.24
C SER A 154 6.56 41.73 -28.03
N ALA A 155 6.22 42.40 -26.94
CA ALA A 155 6.80 43.66 -26.52
C ALA A 155 8.29 43.49 -26.16
N GLY A 156 9.16 44.15 -26.91
CA GLY A 156 10.60 44.24 -26.60
C GLY A 156 11.33 44.94 -27.74
N GLY A 157 11.64 46.23 -27.56
CA GLY A 157 12.05 47.13 -28.64
C GLY A 157 13.52 47.04 -29.10
N ALA A 158 13.75 47.83 -30.15
CA ALA A 158 15.00 48.26 -30.77
C ALA A 158 15.76 47.19 -31.60
N GLU A 159 15.41 47.17 -32.88
CA GLU A 159 16.30 47.21 -34.06
C GLU A 159 17.79 46.83 -33.80
N ASP A 160 18.23 45.66 -34.28
CA ASP A 160 19.60 45.49 -34.79
C ASP A 160 19.66 44.37 -35.84
N GLU A 161 20.49 44.60 -36.87
CA GLU A 161 20.48 43.99 -38.19
C GLU A 161 21.03 42.54 -38.21
N GLY A 162 20.28 41.59 -37.65
CA GLY A 162 20.64 40.15 -37.61
C GLY A 162 19.46 39.18 -37.85
N GLU A 163 18.36 39.65 -38.44
CA GLU A 163 17.05 38.97 -38.49
C GLU A 163 17.03 37.56 -39.13
N ALA A 164 17.97 37.21 -40.01
CA ALA A 164 18.03 35.87 -40.59
C ALA A 164 18.77 34.84 -39.73
N ASP A 165 19.79 35.26 -38.97
CA ASP A 165 20.61 34.36 -38.13
C ASP A 165 20.04 34.15 -36.72
N ALA A 166 19.06 34.97 -36.32
CA ALA A 166 18.47 34.95 -34.97
C ALA A 166 17.09 34.28 -34.87
N GLY A 167 16.44 33.90 -35.99
CA GLY A 167 15.08 33.33 -35.95
C GLY A 167 14.95 32.02 -35.17
N TRP A 168 16.02 31.20 -35.12
CA TRP A 168 16.03 29.94 -34.37
C TRP A 168 16.10 30.19 -32.85
N ILE A 169 16.57 31.38 -32.43
CA ILE A 169 16.78 31.74 -31.04
C ILE A 169 15.44 31.85 -30.30
N GLU A 170 14.40 32.34 -30.96
CA GLU A 170 13.06 32.46 -30.35
C GLU A 170 12.48 31.08 -30.00
N GLY A 171 12.42 30.17 -30.98
CA GLY A 171 11.96 28.80 -30.76
C GLY A 171 12.85 28.04 -29.76
N ALA A 172 14.18 28.25 -29.82
CA ALA A 172 15.10 27.66 -28.87
C ALA A 172 14.92 28.19 -27.43
N ALA A 173 14.63 29.48 -27.25
CA ALA A 173 14.38 30.09 -25.95
C ALA A 173 13.11 29.54 -25.29
N ILE A 174 12.03 29.34 -26.08
CA ILE A 174 10.79 28.73 -25.60
C ILE A 174 11.03 27.28 -25.19
N LEU A 175 11.74 26.49 -26.02
CA LEU A 175 12.06 25.09 -25.73
C LEU A 175 12.92 24.97 -24.45
N LEU A 176 13.95 25.81 -24.32
CA LEU A 176 14.78 25.87 -23.11
C LEU A 176 13.94 26.21 -21.87
N SER A 177 13.04 27.18 -21.98
CA SER A 177 12.15 27.59 -20.88
C SER A 177 11.25 26.43 -20.43
N VAL A 178 10.62 25.72 -21.36
CA VAL A 178 9.78 24.54 -21.08
C VAL A 178 10.60 23.45 -20.40
N VAL A 179 11.79 23.13 -20.91
CA VAL A 179 12.68 22.13 -20.30
C VAL A 179 13.04 22.51 -18.87
N CYS A 180 13.39 23.78 -18.62
CA CYS A 180 13.69 24.26 -17.27
C CYS A 180 12.47 24.11 -16.34
N VAL A 181 11.28 24.49 -16.78
CA VAL A 181 10.04 24.36 -15.99
C VAL A 181 9.74 22.89 -15.67
N VAL A 182 9.81 22.00 -16.66
CA VAL A 182 9.59 20.55 -16.48
C VAL A 182 10.58 19.97 -15.48
N LEU A 183 11.86 20.31 -15.58
CA LEU A 183 12.89 19.85 -14.64
C LEU A 183 12.64 20.35 -13.22
N VAL A 184 12.27 21.62 -13.04
CA VAL A 184 11.95 22.18 -11.72
C VAL A 184 10.70 21.51 -11.14
N THR A 185 9.66 21.29 -11.94
CA THR A 185 8.44 20.60 -11.52
C THR A 185 8.72 19.15 -11.12
N ALA A 186 9.41 18.39 -11.96
CA ALA A 186 9.78 17.01 -11.67
C ALA A 186 10.69 16.90 -10.44
N PHE A 187 11.62 17.84 -10.26
CA PHE A 187 12.48 17.88 -9.07
C PHE A 187 11.69 18.20 -7.79
N ASN A 188 10.75 19.13 -7.87
CA ASN A 188 9.86 19.46 -6.75
C ASN A 188 8.99 18.26 -6.37
N ASP A 189 8.39 17.58 -7.35
CA ASP A 189 7.53 16.44 -7.08
C ASP A 189 8.32 15.22 -6.58
N TRP A 190 9.52 14.98 -7.12
CA TRP A 190 10.43 13.96 -6.59
C TRP A 190 10.83 14.24 -5.14
N SER A 191 11.11 15.51 -4.83
CA SER A 191 11.45 15.94 -3.47
C SER A 191 10.28 15.75 -2.51
N LYS A 192 9.06 16.10 -2.91
CA LYS A 192 7.83 15.86 -2.13
C LYS A 192 7.63 14.37 -1.89
N GLU A 193 7.70 13.54 -2.93
CA GLU A 193 7.50 12.09 -2.81
C GLU A 193 8.50 11.47 -1.85
N LYS A 194 9.78 11.88 -1.93
CA LYS A 194 10.82 11.42 -1.00
C LYS A 194 10.52 11.81 0.45
N GLN A 195 10.02 13.02 0.69
CA GLN A 195 9.64 13.48 2.03
C GLN A 195 8.43 12.72 2.58
N PHE A 196 7.38 12.53 1.77
CA PHE A 196 6.20 11.74 2.17
C PHE A 196 6.59 10.32 2.56
N ARG A 197 7.47 9.67 1.78
CA ARG A 197 7.95 8.32 2.09
C ARG A 197 8.77 8.27 3.38
N GLY A 198 9.59 9.29 3.63
CA GLY A 198 10.36 9.39 4.87
C GLY A 198 9.46 9.53 6.10
N LEU A 199 8.39 10.32 6.00
CA LEU A 199 7.39 10.45 7.06
C LEU A 199 6.61 9.14 7.26
N GLN A 200 6.13 8.53 6.18
CA GLN A 200 5.38 7.27 6.23
C GLN A 200 6.20 6.15 6.89
N SER A 201 7.47 6.00 6.48
CA SER A 201 8.37 5.00 7.06
C SER A 201 8.65 5.24 8.55
N ARG A 202 8.66 6.49 9.02
CA ARG A 202 8.82 6.79 10.45
C ARG A 202 7.55 6.50 11.22
N ILE A 203 6.40 6.90 10.70
CA ILE A 203 5.10 6.64 11.31
C ILE A 203 4.87 5.13 11.48
N GLU A 204 5.17 4.33 10.45
CA GLU A 204 5.05 2.86 10.50
C GLU A 204 5.96 2.24 11.57
N GLN A 205 7.16 2.78 11.79
CA GLN A 205 8.09 2.29 12.83
C GLN A 205 7.72 2.75 14.25
N GLU A 206 7.07 3.92 14.37
CA GLU A 206 6.67 4.49 15.65
C GLU A 206 5.37 3.88 16.19
N GLN A 207 4.53 3.32 15.31
CA GLN A 207 3.31 2.60 15.70
C GLN A 207 3.66 1.29 16.42
N LYS A 208 3.50 1.31 17.75
CA LYS A 208 3.70 0.16 18.61
C LYS A 208 2.37 -0.32 19.19
N PHE A 209 2.26 -1.62 19.35
CA PHE A 209 1.13 -2.26 20.00
C PHE A 209 1.57 -3.08 21.20
N THR A 210 0.69 -3.19 22.20
CA THR A 210 0.96 -3.93 23.42
C THR A 210 0.58 -5.40 23.24
N VAL A 211 1.55 -6.30 23.40
CA VAL A 211 1.33 -7.76 23.32
C VAL A 211 1.93 -8.45 24.55
N VAL A 212 1.47 -9.66 24.82
CA VAL A 212 2.04 -10.54 25.83
C VAL A 212 2.96 -11.54 25.15
N ARG A 213 4.23 -11.57 25.57
CA ARG A 213 5.21 -12.61 25.18
C ARG A 213 6.03 -13.01 26.40
N LYS A 214 6.25 -14.31 26.61
CA LYS A 214 6.93 -14.88 27.80
C LYS A 214 6.31 -14.42 29.13
N GLY A 215 4.99 -14.25 29.19
CA GLY A 215 4.26 -13.73 30.36
C GLY A 215 4.52 -12.25 30.66
N ASN A 216 5.24 -11.55 29.80
CA ASN A 216 5.54 -10.13 29.96
C ASN A 216 4.75 -9.30 28.96
N VAL A 217 4.17 -8.21 29.43
CA VAL A 217 3.51 -7.20 28.61
C VAL A 217 4.58 -6.32 27.99
N ILE A 218 4.77 -6.43 26.67
CA ILE A 218 5.78 -5.69 25.92
C ILE A 218 5.15 -4.89 24.79
N GLN A 219 5.79 -3.79 24.38
CA GLN A 219 5.39 -3.05 23.20
C GLN A 219 6.28 -3.44 22.02
N ILE A 220 5.66 -3.91 20.95
CA ILE A 220 6.34 -4.25 19.70
C ILE A 220 5.81 -3.39 18.55
N PRO A 221 6.63 -3.11 17.51
CA PRO A 221 6.14 -2.50 16.29
C PRO A 221 4.99 -3.33 15.69
N VAL A 222 3.99 -2.65 15.12
CA VAL A 222 2.84 -3.33 14.48
C VAL A 222 3.28 -4.31 13.38
N ALA A 223 4.35 -3.97 12.65
CA ALA A 223 4.92 -4.82 11.60
C ALA A 223 5.51 -6.15 12.11
N ASP A 224 5.88 -6.22 13.40
CA ASP A 224 6.47 -7.41 14.05
C ASP A 224 5.42 -8.30 14.74
N MET A 225 4.15 -7.92 14.67
CA MET A 225 3.04 -8.74 15.16
C MET A 225 2.85 -9.96 14.26
N VAL A 226 2.63 -11.11 14.89
CA VAL A 226 2.45 -12.40 14.20
C VAL A 226 1.20 -13.11 14.67
N VAL A 227 0.68 -14.03 13.85
CA VAL A 227 -0.46 -14.88 14.21
C VAL A 227 -0.14 -15.67 15.47
N GLY A 228 -1.02 -15.57 16.47
CA GLY A 228 -0.88 -16.19 17.79
C GLY A 228 -0.37 -15.24 18.88
N ASP A 229 0.00 -14.00 18.56
CA ASP A 229 0.24 -12.98 19.59
C ASP A 229 -1.04 -12.72 20.40
N ILE A 230 -0.87 -12.55 21.72
CA ILE A 230 -1.95 -12.13 22.62
C ILE A 230 -1.85 -10.62 22.76
N ALA A 231 -2.77 -9.90 22.13
CA ALA A 231 -2.79 -8.45 22.11
C ALA A 231 -3.59 -7.89 23.30
N GLN A 232 -3.05 -6.89 23.98
CA GLN A 232 -3.76 -6.17 25.05
C GLN A 232 -4.27 -4.84 24.52
N VAL A 233 -5.58 -4.75 24.31
CA VAL A 233 -6.25 -3.56 23.77
C VAL A 233 -6.74 -2.66 24.91
N LYS A 234 -6.48 -1.36 24.79
CA LYS A 234 -6.96 -0.31 25.70
C LYS A 234 -7.90 0.65 24.97
N TYR A 235 -8.58 1.49 25.75
CA TYR A 235 -9.41 2.56 25.19
C TYR A 235 -8.55 3.54 24.37
N GLY A 236 -8.99 3.80 23.14
CA GLY A 236 -8.30 4.68 22.20
C GLY A 236 -7.26 3.99 21.32
N ASP A 237 -7.01 2.69 21.51
CA ASP A 237 -6.12 1.94 20.64
C ASP A 237 -6.78 1.66 19.29
N LEU A 238 -6.01 1.81 18.21
CA LEU A 238 -6.40 1.36 16.87
C LEU A 238 -5.98 -0.11 16.72
N LEU A 239 -6.91 -0.98 16.32
CA LEU A 239 -6.62 -2.40 16.16
C LEU A 239 -5.71 -2.61 14.93
N PRO A 240 -4.50 -3.18 15.12
CA PRO A 240 -3.52 -3.33 14.03
C PRO A 240 -3.76 -4.56 13.16
N ALA A 241 -4.58 -5.50 13.61
CA ALA A 241 -4.89 -6.75 12.95
C ALA A 241 -6.24 -7.30 13.44
N ASP A 242 -6.84 -8.20 12.67
CA ASP A 242 -8.03 -8.94 13.07
C ASP A 242 -7.71 -9.95 14.17
N GLY A 243 -8.65 -10.19 15.08
CA GLY A 243 -8.45 -11.08 16.21
C GLY A 243 -9.74 -11.52 16.89
N ILE A 244 -9.59 -12.45 17.83
CA ILE A 244 -10.70 -13.03 18.61
C ILE A 244 -10.60 -12.50 20.03
N LEU A 245 -11.74 -12.06 20.58
CA LEU A 245 -11.81 -11.53 21.94
C LEU A 245 -11.81 -12.67 22.96
N ILE A 246 -10.66 -12.91 23.60
CA ILE A 246 -10.52 -13.95 24.62
C ILE A 246 -11.15 -13.50 25.95
N GLN A 247 -10.88 -12.26 26.36
CA GLN A 247 -11.40 -11.67 27.59
C GLN A 247 -11.55 -10.16 27.42
N GLY A 248 -12.65 -9.60 27.91
CA GLY A 248 -12.89 -8.15 27.85
C GLY A 248 -13.98 -7.72 28.82
N ASN A 249 -13.98 -6.44 29.16
CA ASN A 249 -15.02 -5.83 29.99
C ASN A 249 -15.58 -4.61 29.24
N ASP A 250 -16.87 -4.66 28.89
CA ASP A 250 -17.59 -3.61 28.16
C ASP A 250 -16.86 -3.09 26.90
N LEU A 251 -16.22 -4.00 26.14
CA LEU A 251 -15.54 -3.63 24.90
C LEU A 251 -16.55 -3.13 23.87
N LYS A 252 -16.34 -1.91 23.40
CA LYS A 252 -17.08 -1.29 22.30
C LYS A 252 -16.09 -0.92 21.21
N ILE A 253 -16.39 -1.36 20.00
CA ILE A 253 -15.55 -1.10 18.82
C ILE A 253 -16.33 -0.16 17.89
N ASP A 254 -15.64 0.85 17.39
CA ASP A 254 -16.13 1.70 16.31
C ASP A 254 -15.82 1.02 14.97
N GLU A 255 -16.87 0.56 14.29
CA GLU A 255 -16.77 -0.09 12.97
C GLU A 255 -17.06 0.88 11.82
N SER A 256 -17.14 2.19 12.08
CA SER A 256 -17.50 3.20 11.07
C SER A 256 -16.58 3.23 9.85
N SER A 257 -15.30 2.91 10.05
CA SER A 257 -14.33 2.79 8.95
C SER A 257 -14.63 1.64 7.98
N LEU A 258 -15.35 0.62 8.43
CA LEU A 258 -15.68 -0.57 7.65
C LEU A 258 -17.14 -0.57 7.15
N THR A 259 -18.09 -0.12 7.97
CA THR A 259 -19.53 -0.18 7.67
C THR A 259 -20.13 1.17 7.27
N GLY A 260 -19.45 2.28 7.57
CA GLY A 260 -19.99 3.64 7.39
C GLY A 260 -21.00 4.07 8.46
N GLU A 261 -21.32 3.20 9.42
CA GLU A 261 -22.21 3.50 10.55
C GLU A 261 -21.37 3.86 11.79
N SER A 262 -21.61 5.02 12.41
CA SER A 262 -20.87 5.48 13.60
C SER A 262 -21.28 4.81 14.92
N ASP A 263 -22.15 3.82 14.86
CA ASP A 263 -22.69 3.18 16.05
C ASP A 263 -21.67 2.21 16.65
N HIS A 264 -21.42 2.38 17.94
CA HIS A 264 -20.47 1.54 18.67
C HIS A 264 -21.03 0.13 18.86
N VAL A 265 -20.34 -0.89 18.34
CA VAL A 265 -20.75 -2.28 18.46
C VAL A 265 -20.14 -2.88 19.72
N ARG A 266 -21.00 -3.39 20.62
CA ARG A 266 -20.55 -4.15 21.80
C ARG A 266 -20.01 -5.51 21.37
N LYS A 267 -18.84 -5.88 21.88
CA LYS A 267 -18.28 -7.24 21.74
C LYS A 267 -18.24 -7.91 23.10
N SER A 268 -18.82 -9.10 23.20
CA SER A 268 -18.72 -9.98 24.38
C SER A 268 -17.65 -11.03 24.15
N ALA A 269 -16.94 -11.41 25.21
CA ALA A 269 -15.96 -12.49 25.16
C ALA A 269 -16.65 -13.83 24.84
N GLY A 270 -16.00 -14.61 23.98
CA GLY A 270 -16.50 -15.85 23.41
C GLY A 270 -15.80 -16.12 22.10
#